data_AF-A0A7G2C7Y7-F1
#
_entry.id   AF-A0A7G2C7Y7-F1
#
_cell.length_a   1.000
_cell.length_b   1.000
_cell.length_c   1.000
_cell.angle_alpha   90.00
_cell.angle_beta   90.00
_cell.angle_gamma   90.00
#
_symmetry.space_group_name_H-M   'P 1'
#
loop_
_entity.id
_entity.type
_entity.pdbx_description
1 polymer ?
#
loop_
_entity_poly.entity_id
_entity_poly.type
_entity_poly.pdbx_seq_one_letter_code
_entity_poly.pdbx_strand_id
1 'polypeptide(L)'
;MFVSSDDDDLPPIPTTTEAPPSMASKESDRLRMLEDRVIGNEVDPTAVATRGTAVEPVSMSDVENDNIQLHLRQLVPFLSAEFSCSFSDAALIIGAIERGGSRGGLSLEEKLNQLDAEKKNLESRIKRKDSLCDELKDSVAESRHKVEAIRKESNQSKQLFSQRVEEMRKRLLMEEGRTEKLQMQVKRLEMENNELRDKIRGRRL
;
A
#
# COMPACT_ATOMS: atom_id res chain seq x y z
N MET A 1 -29.99 15.73 63.57
CA MET A 1 -30.81 15.71 62.33
C MET A 1 -29.85 15.74 61.16
N PHE A 2 -30.17 14.96 60.15
CA PHE A 2 -29.33 14.50 59.05
C PHE A 2 -28.68 15.63 58.24
N VAL A 3 -27.40 15.45 57.91
CA VAL A 3 -26.72 16.13 56.80
C VAL A 3 -26.19 15.05 55.88
N SER A 4 -26.54 15.20 54.61
CA SER A 4 -26.64 14.18 53.58
C SER A 4 -25.30 13.55 53.19
N SER A 5 -25.36 12.24 52.97
CA SER A 5 -24.46 11.50 52.10
C SER A 5 -24.68 11.96 50.66
N ASP A 6 -23.64 12.48 50.01
CA ASP A 6 -23.54 12.64 48.54
C ASP A 6 -22.05 12.84 48.19
N ASP A 7 -21.26 11.78 48.31
CA ASP A 7 -19.81 11.79 48.00
C ASP A 7 -19.42 10.56 47.13
N ASP A 8 -20.34 10.11 46.28
CA ASP A 8 -20.14 8.97 45.36
C ASP A 8 -20.34 9.37 43.88
N ASP A 9 -19.76 10.50 43.46
CA ASP A 9 -19.68 10.88 42.03
C ASP A 9 -18.21 11.06 41.58
N LEU A 10 -17.42 9.99 41.73
CA LEU A 10 -16.17 9.84 40.99
C LEU A 10 -16.46 9.13 39.66
N PRO A 11 -16.10 9.72 38.50
CA PRO A 11 -16.26 9.03 37.22
C PRO A 11 -15.39 7.76 37.20
N PRO A 12 -15.90 6.63 36.68
CA PRO A 12 -15.16 5.37 36.65
C PRO A 12 -13.89 5.51 35.81
N ILE A 13 -12.76 5.10 36.38
CA ILE A 13 -11.49 4.98 35.66
C ILE A 13 -11.66 3.83 34.65
N PRO A 14 -11.49 4.03 33.34
CA PRO A 14 -11.58 2.94 32.39
C PRO A 14 -10.36 2.04 32.52
N THR A 15 -10.49 0.91 33.22
CA THR A 15 -9.58 -0.22 33.10
C THR A 15 -9.92 -1.00 31.82
N THR A 16 -9.48 -0.48 30.69
CA THR A 16 -9.41 -1.26 29.44
C THR A 16 -7.94 -1.42 29.08
N THR A 17 -7.35 -2.48 29.62
CA THR A 17 -6.13 -3.08 29.08
C THR A 17 -6.52 -3.85 27.82
N GLU A 18 -6.90 -3.15 26.76
CA GLU A 18 -6.94 -3.73 25.42
C GLU A 18 -5.70 -3.23 24.67
N ALA A 19 -4.81 -4.18 24.37
CA ALA A 19 -3.70 -3.94 23.47
C ALA A 19 -4.26 -3.40 22.13
N PRO A 20 -3.62 -2.39 21.52
CA PRO A 20 -4.11 -1.86 20.25
C PRO A 20 -4.13 -2.97 19.20
N PRO A 21 -5.20 -3.06 18.37
CA PRO A 21 -5.25 -4.07 17.33
C PRO A 21 -4.06 -3.90 16.39
N SER A 22 -3.28 -4.97 16.22
CA SER A 22 -2.12 -5.02 15.33
C SER A 22 -2.50 -4.64 13.90
N MET A 23 -2.24 -3.39 13.53
CA MET A 23 -2.42 -2.85 12.18
C MET A 23 -1.41 -3.44 11.19
N ALA A 24 -0.30 -3.99 11.69
CA ALA A 24 0.77 -4.58 10.88
C ALA A 24 0.32 -5.79 10.05
N SER A 25 -0.63 -6.59 10.57
CA SER A 25 -1.12 -7.77 9.85
C SER A 25 -1.98 -7.38 8.64
N LYS A 26 -2.81 -6.34 8.77
CA LYS A 26 -3.71 -5.89 7.69
C LYS A 26 -2.97 -5.18 6.55
N GLU A 27 -1.87 -4.51 6.86
CA GLU A 27 -0.99 -3.91 5.85
C GLU A 27 -0.18 -4.96 5.09
N SER A 28 0.27 -6.01 5.78
CA SER A 28 0.99 -7.14 5.18
C SER A 28 0.12 -7.92 4.18
N ASP A 29 -1.15 -8.15 4.51
CA ASP A 29 -2.10 -8.83 3.61
C ASP A 29 -2.43 -7.95 2.38
N ARG A 30 -2.49 -6.63 2.57
CA ARG A 30 -2.70 -5.67 1.46
C ARG A 30 -1.51 -5.60 0.51
N LEU A 31 -0.29 -5.68 1.03
CA LEU A 31 0.94 -5.71 0.21
C LEU A 31 1.02 -7.00 -0.61
N ARG A 32 0.70 -8.15 -0.02
CA ARG A 32 0.65 -9.43 -0.75
C ARG A 32 -0.36 -9.43 -1.90
N MET A 33 -1.55 -8.86 -1.68
CA MET A 33 -2.54 -8.74 -2.77
C MET A 33 -2.14 -7.79 -3.89
N LEU A 34 -1.20 -6.85 -3.64
CA LEU A 34 -0.65 -5.98 -4.68
C LEU A 34 0.51 -6.66 -5.43
N GLU A 35 1.33 -7.45 -4.75
CA GLU A 35 2.40 -8.25 -5.35
C GLU A 35 1.85 -9.30 -6.33
N ASP A 36 0.80 -10.03 -5.96
CA ASP A 36 0.16 -11.03 -6.84
C ASP A 36 -0.46 -10.39 -8.10
N ARG A 37 -0.84 -9.12 -8.03
CA ARG A 37 -1.42 -8.36 -9.16
C ARG A 37 -0.37 -7.79 -10.11
N VAL A 38 0.86 -7.62 -9.64
CA VAL A 38 1.99 -7.13 -10.44
C VAL A 38 2.72 -8.29 -11.10
N ILE A 39 2.84 -9.44 -10.43
CA ILE A 39 3.52 -10.63 -10.95
C ILE A 39 2.68 -11.36 -12.03
N GLY A 40 1.35 -11.24 -12.01
CA GLY A 40 0.46 -11.87 -13.01
C GLY A 40 0.51 -11.28 -14.43
N ASN A 41 1.30 -10.22 -14.68
CA ASN A 41 1.33 -9.50 -15.95
C ASN A 41 2.74 -9.37 -16.58
N GLU A 42 3.71 -10.16 -16.14
CA GLU A 42 4.98 -10.29 -16.87
C GLU A 42 4.78 -11.17 -18.11
N VAL A 43 4.35 -10.54 -19.21
CA VAL A 43 4.55 -11.09 -20.55
C VAL A 43 6.03 -10.91 -20.88
N ASP A 44 6.78 -12.00 -20.71
CA ASP A 44 8.15 -12.16 -21.16
C ASP A 44 8.32 -11.70 -22.64
N PRO A 45 9.09 -10.65 -22.95
CA PRO A 45 9.30 -10.20 -24.32
C PRO A 45 10.47 -10.91 -25.03
N THR A 46 11.00 -12.00 -24.45
CA THR A 46 12.30 -12.57 -24.90
C THR A 46 12.22 -13.98 -25.47
N ALA A 47 11.03 -14.45 -25.85
CA ALA A 47 10.85 -15.73 -26.55
C ALA A 47 10.71 -15.56 -28.08
N VAL A 48 11.62 -14.79 -28.71
CA VAL A 48 11.90 -14.89 -30.16
C VAL A 48 13.37 -15.25 -30.33
N ALA A 49 13.80 -16.32 -29.66
CA ALA A 49 15.03 -17.00 -30.01
C ALA A 49 14.71 -17.99 -31.13
N THR A 50 14.91 -17.52 -32.37
CA THR A 50 15.44 -18.31 -33.50
C THR A 50 15.33 -19.82 -33.35
N ARG A 51 14.23 -20.39 -33.85
CA ARG A 51 14.16 -21.81 -34.20
C ARG A 51 14.92 -22.02 -35.51
N GLY A 52 16.24 -21.93 -35.45
CA GLY A 52 17.13 -22.49 -36.47
C GLY A 52 17.16 -24.01 -36.27
N THR A 53 16.08 -24.70 -36.65
CA THR A 53 16.19 -26.14 -36.91
C THR A 53 17.13 -26.26 -38.10
N ALA A 54 18.35 -26.74 -37.85
CA ALA A 54 19.15 -27.37 -38.88
C ALA A 54 18.32 -28.55 -39.38
N VAL A 55 17.60 -28.32 -40.49
CA VAL A 55 16.89 -29.36 -41.21
C VAL A 55 17.99 -30.14 -41.91
N GLU A 56 18.27 -31.35 -41.42
CA GLU A 56 19.07 -32.29 -42.19
C GLU A 56 18.49 -32.41 -43.60
N PRO A 57 19.31 -32.51 -44.66
CA PRO A 57 18.81 -32.60 -46.02
C PRO A 57 18.07 -33.92 -46.17
N VAL A 58 16.75 -33.88 -45.97
CA VAL A 58 15.86 -34.95 -46.41
C VAL A 58 16.03 -35.00 -47.93
N SER A 59 16.60 -36.10 -48.42
CA SER A 59 16.69 -36.39 -49.84
C SER A 59 15.27 -36.63 -50.36
N MET A 60 14.58 -35.53 -50.68
CA MET A 60 13.27 -35.55 -51.32
C MET A 60 13.43 -36.12 -52.73
N SER A 61 12.43 -36.87 -53.17
CA SER A 61 12.43 -37.44 -54.51
C SER A 61 12.37 -36.33 -55.57
N ASP A 62 12.98 -36.56 -56.73
CA ASP A 62 12.95 -35.60 -57.85
C ASP A 62 11.49 -35.21 -58.21
N VAL A 63 10.54 -36.12 -57.99
CA VAL A 63 9.10 -35.92 -58.19
C VAL A 63 8.51 -34.83 -57.27
N GLU A 64 8.94 -34.77 -56.00
CA GLU A 64 8.46 -33.75 -55.05
C GLU A 64 9.06 -32.38 -55.37
N ASN A 65 10.29 -32.37 -55.86
CA ASN A 65 10.96 -31.15 -56.30
C ASN A 65 10.33 -30.59 -57.59
N ASP A 66 9.99 -31.45 -58.55
CA ASP A 66 9.29 -31.05 -59.77
C ASP A 66 7.88 -30.52 -59.45
N ASN A 67 7.19 -31.15 -58.48
CA ASN A 67 5.84 -30.74 -58.10
C ASN A 67 5.82 -29.36 -57.41
N ILE A 68 6.77 -29.09 -56.49
CA ILE A 68 6.84 -27.77 -55.84
C ILE A 68 7.25 -26.66 -56.82
N GLN A 69 8.12 -26.97 -57.78
CA GLN A 69 8.50 -26.02 -58.84
C GLN A 69 7.34 -25.73 -59.79
N LEU A 70 6.55 -26.75 -60.13
CA LEU A 70 5.32 -26.58 -60.90
C LEU A 70 4.32 -25.69 -60.16
N HIS A 71 4.14 -25.92 -58.85
CA HIS A 71 3.24 -25.12 -58.02
C HIS A 71 3.71 -23.66 -57.90
N LEU A 72 5.02 -23.43 -57.73
CA LEU A 72 5.61 -22.09 -57.73
C LEU A 72 5.35 -21.36 -59.06
N ARG A 73 5.48 -22.04 -60.20
CA ARG A 73 5.20 -21.46 -61.53
C ARG A 73 3.72 -21.15 -61.75
N GLN A 74 2.82 -21.91 -61.16
CA GLN A 74 1.38 -21.59 -61.15
C GLN A 74 1.09 -20.33 -60.35
N LEU A 75 1.78 -20.12 -59.22
CA LEU A 75 1.63 -18.93 -58.38
C LEU A 75 2.34 -17.70 -58.96
N VAL A 76 3.42 -17.89 -59.73
CA VAL A 76 4.22 -16.82 -60.35
C VAL A 76 4.35 -17.06 -61.86
N PRO A 77 3.38 -16.63 -62.70
CA PRO A 77 3.37 -16.91 -64.13
C PRO A 77 4.52 -16.27 -64.93
N PHE A 78 5.22 -15.30 -64.34
CA PHE A 78 6.35 -14.59 -64.97
C PHE A 78 7.71 -15.17 -64.61
N LEU A 79 7.74 -16.30 -63.91
CA LEU A 79 8.99 -17.02 -63.62
C LEU A 79 9.61 -17.49 -64.94
N SER A 80 10.91 -17.24 -65.14
CA SER A 80 11.63 -17.71 -66.33
C SER A 80 11.55 -19.23 -66.48
N ALA A 81 11.48 -19.71 -67.72
CA ALA A 81 11.48 -21.15 -68.01
C ALA A 81 12.74 -21.85 -67.48
N GLU A 82 13.85 -21.12 -67.40
CA GLU A 82 15.16 -21.58 -66.90
C GLU A 82 15.32 -21.43 -65.39
N PHE A 83 14.35 -20.84 -64.69
CA PHE A 83 14.44 -20.66 -63.25
C PHE A 83 14.32 -22.00 -62.53
N SER A 84 15.34 -22.31 -61.72
CA SER A 84 15.37 -23.41 -60.78
C SER A 84 15.77 -22.89 -59.40
N CYS A 85 15.18 -23.44 -58.35
CA CYS A 85 15.52 -23.14 -56.97
C CYS A 85 15.42 -24.41 -56.14
N SER A 86 16.04 -24.41 -54.95
CA SER A 86 15.94 -25.56 -54.06
C SER A 86 14.50 -25.75 -53.57
N PHE A 87 14.13 -26.98 -53.21
CA PHE A 87 12.81 -27.28 -52.63
C PHE A 87 12.50 -26.36 -51.44
N SER A 88 13.50 -26.10 -50.59
CA SER A 88 13.36 -25.22 -49.43
C SER A 88 13.04 -23.77 -49.83
N ASP A 89 13.74 -23.25 -50.84
CA ASP A 89 13.50 -21.90 -51.34
C ASP A 89 12.13 -21.78 -52.00
N ALA A 90 11.73 -22.78 -52.80
CA ALA A 90 10.41 -22.83 -53.41
C ALA A 90 9.30 -22.81 -52.36
N ALA A 91 9.42 -23.63 -51.31
CA ALA A 91 8.48 -23.68 -50.20
C ALA A 91 8.39 -22.35 -49.44
N LEU A 92 9.51 -21.67 -49.25
CA LEU A 92 9.55 -20.35 -48.61
C LEU A 92 8.87 -19.28 -49.45
N ILE A 93 9.12 -19.27 -50.77
CA ILE A 93 8.51 -18.31 -51.69
C ILE A 93 7.00 -18.53 -51.78
N ILE A 94 6.56 -19.79 -51.95
CA ILE A 94 5.13 -20.16 -51.95
C ILE A 94 4.50 -19.72 -50.64
N GLY A 95 5.10 -20.10 -49.50
CA GLY A 95 4.59 -19.74 -48.19
C GLY A 95 4.57 -18.24 -47.90
N ALA A 96 5.44 -17.44 -48.54
CA ALA A 96 5.44 -15.99 -48.45
C ALA A 96 4.37 -15.36 -49.36
N ILE A 97 4.15 -15.91 -50.57
CA ILE A 97 3.10 -15.48 -51.49
C ILE A 97 1.73 -15.77 -50.88
N GLU A 98 1.53 -16.95 -50.30
CA GLU A 98 0.27 -17.34 -49.68
C GLU A 98 0.00 -16.56 -48.38
N ARG A 99 1.04 -16.27 -47.59
CA ARG A 99 0.92 -15.43 -46.38
C ARG A 99 0.77 -13.94 -46.69
N GLY A 100 1.40 -13.46 -47.76
CA GLY A 100 1.34 -12.07 -48.22
C GLY A 100 0.11 -11.76 -49.08
N GLY A 101 -0.44 -12.75 -49.78
CA GLY A 101 -1.65 -12.68 -50.59
C GLY A 101 -2.91 -12.91 -49.76
N SER A 102 -3.03 -12.17 -48.65
CA SER A 102 -4.05 -12.39 -47.63
C SER A 102 -5.48 -12.28 -48.20
N ARG A 103 -6.09 -13.42 -48.50
CA ARG A 103 -7.54 -13.58 -48.71
C ARG A 103 -8.30 -13.82 -47.39
N GLY A 104 -7.75 -13.41 -46.24
CA GLY A 104 -8.36 -13.68 -44.93
C GLY A 104 -7.92 -12.80 -43.76
N GLY A 105 -7.09 -11.78 -43.99
CA GLY A 105 -6.76 -10.77 -42.99
C GLY A 105 -7.48 -9.46 -43.29
N LEU A 106 -7.86 -8.73 -42.23
CA LEU A 106 -8.40 -7.36 -42.35
C LEU A 106 -7.58 -6.55 -43.35
N SER A 107 -8.28 -5.80 -44.22
CA SER A 107 -7.67 -4.84 -45.14
C SER A 107 -6.76 -3.89 -44.36
N LEU A 108 -5.71 -3.38 -45.00
CA LEU A 108 -4.80 -2.41 -44.36
C LEU A 108 -5.56 -1.20 -43.80
N GLU A 109 -6.63 -0.77 -44.49
CA GLU A 109 -7.52 0.31 -44.04
C GLU A 109 -8.31 -0.07 -42.79
N GLU A 110 -8.79 -1.32 -42.69
CA GLU A 110 -9.49 -1.82 -41.51
C GLU A 110 -8.56 -1.93 -40.30
N LYS A 111 -7.31 -2.37 -40.51
CA LYS A 111 -6.28 -2.40 -39.45
C LYS A 111 -5.92 -0.99 -38.97
N LEU A 112 -5.82 -0.03 -39.89
CA LEU A 112 -5.57 1.37 -39.54
C LEU A 112 -6.72 1.92 -38.68
N ASN A 113 -7.96 1.68 -39.10
CA ASN A 113 -9.15 2.11 -38.35
C ASN A 113 -9.24 1.46 -36.97
N GLN A 114 -8.88 0.18 -36.86
CA GLN A 114 -8.82 -0.52 -35.57
C GLN A 114 -7.76 0.10 -34.65
N LEU A 115 -6.55 0.34 -35.16
CA LEU A 115 -5.47 0.97 -34.38
C LEU A 115 -5.83 2.39 -33.95
N ASP A 116 -6.51 3.17 -34.81
CA ASP A 116 -6.98 4.51 -34.45
C ASP A 116 -8.07 4.47 -33.37
N ALA A 117 -8.98 3.49 -33.41
CA ALA A 117 -9.98 3.28 -32.37
C ALA A 117 -9.34 2.87 -31.05
N GLU A 118 -8.36 1.96 -31.08
CA GLU A 118 -7.59 1.53 -29.91
C GLU A 118 -6.80 2.69 -29.31
N LYS A 119 -6.13 3.49 -30.14
CA LYS A 119 -5.43 4.70 -29.71
C LYS A 119 -6.36 5.67 -28.98
N LYS A 120 -7.52 6.01 -29.58
CA LYS A 120 -8.51 6.89 -28.95
C LYS A 120 -9.04 6.34 -27.63
N ASN A 121 -9.24 5.02 -27.55
CA ASN A 121 -9.66 4.36 -26.31
C ASN A 121 -8.56 4.45 -25.23
N LEU A 122 -7.30 4.17 -25.58
CA LEU A 122 -6.17 4.30 -24.67
C LEU A 122 -5.97 5.74 -24.18
N GLU A 123 -6.03 6.72 -25.08
CA GLU A 123 -5.99 8.14 -24.72
C GLU A 123 -7.11 8.51 -23.74
N SER A 124 -8.33 8.02 -23.98
CA SER A 124 -9.46 8.24 -23.07
C SER A 124 -9.24 7.59 -21.70
N ARG A 125 -8.64 6.39 -21.66
CA ARG A 125 -8.30 5.72 -20.41
C ARG A 125 -7.20 6.45 -19.64
N ILE A 126 -6.19 6.99 -20.33
CA ILE A 126 -5.13 7.79 -19.72
C ILE A 126 -5.74 9.04 -19.08
N LYS A 127 -6.57 9.81 -19.81
CA LYS A 127 -7.23 11.00 -19.27
C LYS A 127 -8.05 10.72 -18.00
N ARG A 128 -8.77 9.59 -17.96
CA ARG A 128 -9.51 9.16 -16.75
C ARG A 128 -8.59 8.78 -15.59
N LYS A 129 -7.43 8.20 -15.88
CA LYS A 129 -6.44 7.88 -14.86
C LYS A 129 -5.76 9.15 -14.34
N ASP A 130 -5.47 10.10 -15.21
CA ASP A 130 -4.89 11.39 -14.82
C ASP A 130 -5.83 12.16 -13.89
N SER A 131 -7.13 12.23 -14.23
CA SER A 131 -8.13 12.86 -13.35
C SER A 131 -8.21 12.17 -11.99
N LEU A 132 -8.21 10.83 -11.97
CA LEU A 132 -8.20 10.07 -10.72
C LEU A 132 -6.91 10.26 -9.92
N CYS A 133 -5.77 10.40 -10.59
CA CYS A 133 -4.50 10.73 -9.93
C CYS A 133 -4.56 12.11 -9.28
N ASP A 134 -5.16 13.10 -9.94
CA ASP A 134 -5.29 14.45 -9.38
C ASP A 134 -6.26 14.45 -8.18
N GLU A 135 -7.42 13.79 -8.28
CA GLU A 135 -8.33 13.61 -7.15
C GLU A 135 -7.66 12.92 -5.95
N LEU A 136 -6.83 11.90 -6.20
CA LEU A 136 -6.08 11.22 -5.14
C LEU A 136 -5.01 12.11 -4.52
N LYS A 137 -4.32 12.96 -5.30
CA LYS A 137 -3.36 13.92 -4.76
C LYS A 137 -4.04 14.90 -3.80
N ASP A 138 -5.21 15.41 -4.19
CA ASP A 138 -5.99 16.33 -3.36
C ASP A 138 -6.44 15.65 -2.06
N SER A 139 -6.99 14.43 -2.16
CA SER A 139 -7.38 13.63 -1.00
C SER A 139 -6.22 13.33 -0.03
N VAL A 140 -5.03 13.04 -0.58
CA VAL A 140 -3.81 12.84 0.23
C VAL A 140 -3.37 14.14 0.88
N ALA A 141 -3.43 15.27 0.18
CA ALA A 141 -3.09 16.58 0.74
C ALA A 141 -4.03 16.93 1.91
N GLU A 142 -5.34 16.76 1.73
CA GLU A 142 -6.33 16.94 2.81
C GLU A 142 -6.07 16.03 4.00
N SER A 143 -5.80 14.74 3.75
CA SER A 143 -5.52 13.77 4.80
C SER A 143 -4.26 14.13 5.58
N ARG A 144 -3.20 14.58 4.90
CA ARG A 144 -1.98 15.09 5.54
C ARG A 144 -2.26 16.30 6.41
N HIS A 145 -3.07 17.25 5.94
CA HIS A 145 -3.47 18.40 6.73
C HIS A 145 -4.24 18.01 7.99
N LYS A 146 -5.18 17.06 7.89
CA LYS A 146 -5.93 16.53 9.04
C LYS A 146 -5.00 15.88 10.07
N VAL A 147 -4.08 15.03 9.62
CA VAL A 147 -3.09 14.39 10.50
C VAL A 147 -2.21 15.41 11.20
N GLU A 148 -1.75 16.44 10.49
CA GLU A 148 -0.91 17.49 11.08
C GLU A 148 -1.69 18.33 12.10
N ALA A 149 -2.97 18.61 11.85
CA ALA A 149 -3.84 19.30 12.81
C ALA A 149 -4.01 18.47 14.11
N ILE A 150 -4.32 17.17 13.98
CA ILE A 150 -4.44 16.26 15.13
C ILE A 150 -3.12 16.17 15.90
N ARG A 151 -1.98 16.12 15.20
CA ARG A 151 -0.66 16.08 15.83
C ARG A 151 -0.40 17.34 16.66
N LYS A 152 -0.75 18.52 16.14
CA LYS A 152 -0.62 19.80 16.85
C LYS A 152 -1.49 19.82 18.11
N GLU A 153 -2.75 19.42 17.99
CA GLU A 153 -3.68 19.35 19.12
C GLU A 153 -3.21 18.37 20.19
N SER A 154 -2.74 17.17 19.79
CA SER A 154 -2.19 16.17 20.71
C SER A 154 -0.98 16.72 21.48
N ASN A 155 -0.08 17.43 20.79
CA ASN A 155 1.09 18.02 21.44
C ASN A 155 0.70 19.13 22.42
N GLN A 156 -0.28 19.98 22.07
CA GLN A 156 -0.81 21.00 22.98
C GLN A 156 -1.43 20.37 24.22
N SER A 157 -2.26 19.32 24.05
CA SER A 157 -2.87 18.59 25.15
C SER A 157 -1.82 17.95 26.08
N LYS A 158 -0.78 17.33 25.52
CA LYS A 158 0.35 16.79 26.30
C LYS A 158 1.07 17.86 27.11
N GLN A 159 1.28 19.03 26.52
CA GLN A 159 1.94 20.14 27.21
C GLN A 159 1.10 20.64 28.40
N LEU A 160 -0.22 20.84 28.19
CA LEU A 160 -1.14 21.24 29.26
C LEU A 160 -1.20 20.19 30.37
N PHE A 161 -1.26 18.92 30.01
CA PHE A 161 -1.26 17.82 30.98
C PHE A 161 0.04 17.82 31.79
N SER A 162 1.20 17.96 31.14
CA SER A 162 2.49 18.03 31.81
C SER A 162 2.57 19.22 32.78
N GLN A 163 2.06 20.39 32.39
CA GLN A 163 1.99 21.56 33.28
C GLN A 163 1.10 21.28 34.49
N ARG A 164 -0.08 20.67 34.28
CA ARG A 164 -1.01 20.32 35.37
C ARG A 164 -0.39 19.33 36.36
N VAL A 165 0.32 18.32 35.87
CA VAL A 165 1.04 17.36 36.72
C VAL A 165 2.09 18.07 37.56
N GLU A 166 2.87 18.97 36.98
CA GLU A 166 3.89 19.72 37.70
C GLU A 166 3.29 20.68 38.74
N GLU A 167 2.16 21.32 38.42
CA GLU A 167 1.41 22.14 39.39
C GLU A 167 0.88 21.30 40.55
N MET A 168 0.32 20.11 40.28
CA MET A 168 -0.13 19.22 41.35
C MET A 168 1.03 18.77 42.23
N ARG A 169 2.18 18.42 41.63
CA ARG A 169 3.39 18.06 42.37
C ARG A 169 3.82 19.18 43.32
N LYS A 170 3.81 20.43 42.85
CA LYS A 170 4.15 21.60 43.69
C LYS A 170 3.15 21.81 44.81
N ARG A 171 1.85 21.66 44.55
CA ARG A 171 0.80 21.76 45.57
C ARG A 171 0.98 20.70 46.66
N LEU A 172 1.22 19.45 46.24
CA LEU A 172 1.46 18.33 47.16
C LEU A 172 2.67 18.60 48.06
N LEU A 173 3.80 19.03 47.48
CA LEU A 173 5.00 19.35 48.25
C LEU A 173 4.75 20.45 49.31
N MET A 174 3.96 21.47 48.97
CA MET A 174 3.60 22.53 49.91
C MET A 174 2.65 22.04 51.01
N GLU A 175 1.75 21.11 50.69
CA GLU A 175 0.83 20.49 51.65
C GLU A 175 1.54 19.54 52.61
N GLU A 176 2.48 18.72 52.10
CA GLU A 176 3.35 17.88 52.90
C GLU A 176 4.12 18.72 53.93
N GLY A 177 4.75 19.82 53.51
CA GLY A 177 5.46 20.72 54.42
C GLY A 177 4.56 21.45 55.44
N ARG A 178 3.27 21.69 55.12
CA ARG A 178 2.29 22.20 56.09
C ARG A 178 1.92 21.13 57.10
N THR A 179 1.69 19.90 56.63
CA THR A 179 1.34 18.75 57.45
C THR A 179 2.45 18.44 58.45
N GLU A 180 3.72 18.44 58.03
CA GLU A 180 4.88 18.26 58.91
C GLU A 180 4.95 19.32 60.02
N LYS A 181 4.73 20.60 59.67
CA LYS A 181 4.70 21.69 60.64
C LYS A 181 3.58 21.51 61.67
N LEU A 182 2.39 21.14 61.22
CA LEU A 182 1.25 20.86 62.10
C LEU A 182 1.55 19.66 63.01
N GLN A 183 2.13 18.58 62.48
CA GLN A 183 2.54 17.42 63.29
C GLN A 183 3.53 17.82 64.39
N MET A 184 4.50 18.69 64.09
CA MET A 184 5.45 19.19 65.10
C MET A 184 4.77 20.06 66.17
N GLN A 185 3.80 20.89 65.78
CA GLN A 185 3.02 21.69 66.73
C GLN A 185 2.15 20.81 67.62
N VAL A 186 1.47 19.80 67.04
CA VAL A 186 0.67 18.83 67.79
C VAL A 186 1.52 18.12 68.83
N LYS A 187 2.68 17.57 68.44
CA LYS A 187 3.62 16.92 69.38
C LYS A 187 4.05 17.84 70.51
N ARG A 188 4.33 19.12 70.21
CA ARG A 188 4.67 20.12 71.24
C ARG A 188 3.53 20.34 72.23
N LEU A 189 2.32 20.55 71.72
CA LEU A 189 1.14 20.76 72.54
C LEU A 189 0.79 19.52 73.37
N GLU A 190 0.98 18.32 72.82
CA GLU A 190 0.81 17.06 73.56
C GLU A 190 1.79 16.96 74.74
N MET A 191 3.07 17.30 74.53
CA MET A 191 4.06 17.35 75.62
C MET A 191 3.66 18.36 76.70
N GLU A 192 3.29 19.58 76.32
CA GLU A 192 2.87 20.62 77.28
C GLU A 192 1.60 20.20 78.04
N ASN A 193 0.63 19.59 77.36
CA ASN A 193 -0.59 19.07 77.99
C ASN A 193 -0.26 17.98 79.02
N ASN A 194 0.66 17.07 78.67
CA ASN A 194 1.12 16.03 79.58
C ASN A 194 1.83 16.62 80.81
N GLU A 195 2.74 17.57 80.62
CA GLU A 195 3.40 18.28 81.73
C GLU A 195 2.41 18.99 82.66
N LEU A 196 1.41 19.68 82.08
CA LEU A 196 0.37 20.35 82.86
C LEU A 196 -0.49 19.35 83.62
N ARG A 197 -0.87 18.23 82.99
CA ARG A 197 -1.59 17.14 83.65
C ARG A 197 -0.80 16.56 84.81
N ASP A 198 0.51 16.37 84.66
CA ASP A 198 1.39 15.87 85.71
C ASP A 198 1.56 16.87 86.86
N LYS A 199 1.71 18.17 86.55
CA LYS A 199 1.74 19.24 87.57
C LYS A 199 0.43 19.32 88.37
N ILE A 200 -0.73 19.10 87.73
CA ILE A 200 -2.02 19.07 88.41
C ILE A 200 -2.15 17.82 89.28
N ARG A 201 -1.73 16.64 88.78
CA ARG A 201 -1.72 15.40 89.55
C ARG A 201 -0.80 15.48 90.77
N GLY A 202 0.39 16.05 90.60
CA GLY A 202 1.37 16.23 91.67
C GLY A 202 0.97 17.27 92.73
N ARG A 203 0.04 18.20 92.43
CA ARG A 203 -0.54 19.14 93.42
C ARG A 203 -1.73 18.57 94.20
N ARG A 204 -2.26 17.41 93.80
CA ARG A 204 -3.41 16.75 94.46
C ARG A 204 -3.00 15.66 95.44
N LEU A 205 -1.69 15.52 95.70
CA LEU A 205 -1.07 14.71 96.75
C LEU A 205 -0.50 15.65 97.81
#